data_AF-A0A2H1JV68-F1
#
_entry.id   AF-A0A2H1JV68-F1
#
_cell.length_a   1.000
_cell.length_b   1.000
_cell.length_c   1.000
_cell.angle_alpha   90.00
_cell.angle_beta   90.00
_cell.angle_gamma   90.00
#
_symmetry.space_group_name_H-M   'P 1'
#
loop_
_entity.id
_entity.type
_entity.pdbx_description
1 polymer ?
#
loop_
_entity_poly.entity_id
_entity_poly.type
_entity_poly.pdbx_seq_one_letter_code
_entity_poly.pdbx_strand_id
1 'polypeptide(L)'
;MLGAGLVRDAVVNTARTFIFDTGLSPAIAAAARAALDLVTAERVASMKAARAQLAAVLDVPVPAGAVLSVPMPSPESGVRARELLCEEGILVDCFRPPSVPDGITRLRLTARAGLSPGELAYACEPIRAITEICAAESAA
;
A
#
# COMPACT_ATOMS: atom_id res chain seq x y z
N MET A 1 -17.39 11.40 -10.76
CA MET A 1 -16.34 11.42 -11.81
C MET A 1 -15.72 12.81 -11.86
N LEU A 2 -14.40 12.90 -11.81
CA LEU A 2 -13.66 14.17 -11.92
C LEU A 2 -13.36 14.44 -13.40
N GLY A 3 -13.39 15.71 -13.82
CA GLY A 3 -13.15 16.13 -15.21
C GLY A 3 -14.17 17.13 -15.73
N ALA A 4 -13.95 17.61 -16.96
CA ALA A 4 -14.85 18.55 -17.63
C ALA A 4 -16.26 17.95 -17.84
N GLY A 5 -17.29 18.80 -17.77
CA GLY A 5 -18.69 18.36 -17.90
C GLY A 5 -18.95 17.55 -19.17
N LEU A 6 -18.50 18.06 -20.32
CA LEU A 6 -18.63 17.37 -21.61
C LEU A 6 -18.03 15.95 -21.60
N VAL A 7 -16.86 15.78 -20.97
CA VAL A 7 -16.20 14.46 -20.88
C VAL A 7 -17.00 13.52 -19.97
N ARG A 8 -17.49 14.02 -18.84
CA ARG A 8 -18.32 13.23 -17.93
C ARG A 8 -19.61 12.78 -18.60
N ASP A 9 -20.29 13.68 -19.30
CA ASP A 9 -21.54 13.38 -20.00
C ASP A 9 -21.30 12.38 -21.12
N ALA A 10 -20.21 12.53 -21.88
CA ALA A 10 -19.81 11.54 -22.88
C ALA A 10 -19.58 10.17 -22.24
N VAL A 11 -18.82 10.07 -21.16
CA VAL A 11 -18.54 8.77 -20.50
C VAL A 11 -19.81 8.13 -19.96
N VAL A 12 -20.66 8.90 -19.25
CA VAL A 12 -21.92 8.38 -18.68
C VAL A 12 -22.86 7.84 -19.76
N ASN A 13 -22.89 8.49 -20.94
CA ASN A 13 -23.81 8.10 -22.02
C ASN A 13 -23.20 7.14 -23.06
N THR A 14 -21.89 6.89 -23.05
CA THR A 14 -21.22 6.07 -24.08
C THR A 14 -20.38 4.91 -23.55
N ALA A 15 -19.87 4.97 -22.31
CA ALA A 15 -19.02 3.92 -21.78
C ALA A 15 -19.84 2.70 -21.38
N ARG A 16 -19.70 1.62 -22.14
CA ARG A 16 -20.38 0.34 -21.88
C ARG A 16 -20.11 -0.21 -20.47
N THR A 17 -18.88 -0.06 -19.97
CA THR A 17 -18.48 -0.48 -18.61
C THR A 17 -19.13 0.34 -17.50
N PHE A 18 -19.70 1.51 -17.81
CA PHE A 18 -20.50 2.28 -16.87
C PHE A 18 -22.00 1.95 -17.01
N ILE A 19 -22.50 1.87 -18.24
CA ILE A 19 -23.93 1.68 -18.53
C ILE A 19 -24.43 0.27 -18.21
N PHE A 20 -23.61 -0.74 -18.48
CA PHE A 20 -23.98 -2.15 -18.35
C PHE A 20 -23.37 -2.82 -17.11
N ASP A 21 -22.87 -2.02 -16.17
CA ASP A 21 -22.44 -2.51 -14.85
C ASP A 21 -23.47 -2.14 -13.78
N THR A 22 -23.50 -2.90 -12.69
CA THR A 22 -24.37 -2.60 -11.56
C THR A 22 -23.79 -1.46 -10.75
N GLY A 23 -24.55 -0.38 -10.61
CA GLY A 23 -24.14 0.75 -9.77
C GLY A 23 -23.87 0.33 -8.32
N LEU A 24 -23.02 1.10 -7.63
CA LEU A 24 -22.77 0.90 -6.21
C LEU A 24 -24.09 0.93 -5.43
N SER A 25 -24.22 0.06 -4.43
CA SER A 25 -25.38 0.12 -3.53
C SER A 25 -25.42 1.47 -2.81
N PRO A 26 -26.62 1.99 -2.48
CA PRO A 26 -26.74 3.26 -1.78
C PRO A 26 -25.93 3.32 -0.47
N ALA A 27 -25.87 2.19 0.26
CA ALA A 27 -25.11 2.09 1.50
C ALA A 27 -23.60 2.28 1.28
N ILE A 28 -23.01 1.64 0.26
CA ILE A 28 -21.57 1.79 -0.03
C ILE A 28 -21.26 3.21 -0.54
N ALA A 29 -22.13 3.79 -1.35
CA ALA A 29 -21.97 5.17 -1.81
C ALA A 29 -22.01 6.17 -0.64
N ALA A 30 -22.95 5.99 0.30
CA ALA A 30 -23.05 6.82 1.50
C ALA A 30 -21.82 6.66 2.41
N ALA A 31 -21.37 5.43 2.64
CA ALA A 31 -20.18 5.15 3.44
C ALA A 31 -18.91 5.77 2.84
N ALA A 32 -18.72 5.65 1.51
CA ALA A 32 -17.59 6.26 0.82
C ALA A 32 -17.60 7.79 0.93
N ARG A 33 -18.79 8.43 0.86
CA ARG A 33 -18.94 9.87 1.08
C ARG A 33 -18.59 10.27 2.51
N ALA A 34 -19.10 9.56 3.51
CA ALA A 34 -18.80 9.82 4.92
C ALA A 34 -17.31 9.60 5.26
N ALA A 35 -16.66 8.66 4.60
CA ALA A 35 -15.23 8.41 4.76
C ALA A 35 -14.35 9.60 4.29
N LEU A 36 -14.86 10.53 3.48
CA LEU A 36 -14.12 11.74 3.12
C LEU A 36 -13.89 12.65 4.33
N ASP A 37 -14.85 12.71 5.25
CA ASP A 37 -14.75 13.51 6.49
C ASP A 37 -13.67 12.95 7.44
N LEU A 38 -13.27 11.69 7.25
CA LEU A 38 -12.19 11.04 7.98
C LEU A 38 -10.80 11.46 7.50
N VAL A 39 -10.68 12.17 6.37
CA VAL A 39 -9.41 12.63 5.80
C VAL A 39 -9.06 14.01 6.36
N THR A 40 -8.50 14.04 7.57
CA THR A 40 -8.09 15.28 8.24
C THR A 40 -6.62 15.59 8.01
N ALA A 41 -6.22 16.86 8.13
CA ALA A 41 -4.82 17.27 8.03
C ALA A 41 -3.92 16.54 9.04
N GLU A 42 -4.42 16.30 10.24
CA GLU A 42 -3.73 15.55 11.30
C GLU A 42 -3.49 14.08 10.89
N ARG A 43 -4.49 13.39 10.35
CA ARG A 43 -4.34 12.01 9.86
C ARG A 43 -3.37 11.92 8.69
N VAL A 44 -3.41 12.90 7.79
CA VAL A 44 -2.45 13.00 6.69
C VAL A 44 -1.03 13.22 7.23
N ALA A 45 -0.85 14.08 8.23
CA ALA A 45 0.45 14.31 8.87
C ALA A 45 0.96 13.04 9.59
N SER A 46 0.09 12.36 10.35
CA SER A 46 0.40 11.09 11.02
C SER A 46 0.86 10.01 10.02
N MET A 47 0.14 9.83 8.91
CA MET A 47 0.57 8.91 7.85
C MET A 47 1.92 9.33 7.25
N LYS A 48 2.12 10.64 6.98
CA LYS A 48 3.38 11.14 6.43
C LYS A 48 4.57 10.90 7.36
N ALA A 49 4.37 11.00 8.67
CA ALA A 49 5.37 10.71 9.69
C ALA A 49 5.68 9.20 9.73
N ALA A 50 4.65 8.35 9.75
CA ALA A 50 4.83 6.90 9.70
C ALA A 50 5.60 6.44 8.46
N ARG A 51 5.25 6.99 7.29
CA ARG A 51 5.96 6.77 6.04
C ARG A 51 7.43 7.19 6.12
N ALA A 52 7.73 8.34 6.71
CA ALA A 52 9.11 8.82 6.83
C ALA A 52 9.95 7.92 7.75
N GLN A 53 9.37 7.48 8.86
CA GLN A 53 10.03 6.56 9.80
C GLN A 53 10.31 5.19 9.16
N LEU A 54 9.31 4.60 8.49
CA LEU A 54 9.49 3.33 7.77
C LEU A 54 10.55 3.45 6.67
N ALA A 55 10.54 4.55 5.92
CA ALA A 55 11.51 4.77 4.85
C ALA A 55 12.95 4.85 5.40
N ALA A 56 13.14 5.53 6.52
CA ALA A 56 14.44 5.64 7.18
C ALA A 56 14.95 4.28 7.71
N VAL A 57 14.07 3.45 8.27
CA VAL A 57 14.43 2.13 8.81
C VAL A 57 14.79 1.14 7.71
N LEU A 58 14.08 1.21 6.58
CA LEU A 58 14.23 0.28 5.46
C LEU A 58 15.26 0.75 4.42
N ASP A 59 15.90 1.89 4.67
CA ASP A 59 16.84 2.53 3.76
C ASP A 59 16.29 2.68 2.33
N VAL A 60 15.03 3.13 2.23
CA VAL A 60 14.36 3.39 0.93
C VAL A 60 14.01 4.87 0.77
N PRO A 61 13.98 5.39 -0.47
CA PRO A 61 13.53 6.74 -0.72
C PRO A 61 12.10 6.96 -0.21
N VAL A 62 11.87 8.11 0.42
CA VAL A 62 10.55 8.49 0.94
C VAL A 62 9.58 8.73 -0.23
N PRO A 63 8.55 7.89 -0.43
CA PRO A 63 7.69 7.96 -1.63
C PRO A 63 6.68 9.10 -1.53
N ALA A 64 6.15 9.61 -2.65
CA ALA A 64 5.15 10.68 -2.61
C ALA A 64 3.82 10.26 -1.93
N GLY A 65 3.45 8.99 -2.06
CA GLY A 65 2.27 8.38 -1.43
C GLY A 65 2.59 7.57 -0.17
N ALA A 66 1.59 6.84 0.33
CA ALA A 66 1.72 6.02 1.54
C ALA A 66 2.43 4.66 1.33
N VAL A 67 2.69 4.28 0.08
CA VAL A 67 3.22 2.95 -0.26
C VAL A 67 4.73 2.99 -0.36
N LEU A 68 5.42 2.23 0.48
CA LEU A 68 6.84 1.96 0.41
C LEU A 68 7.06 0.63 -0.32
N SER A 69 8.05 0.62 -1.22
CA SER A 69 8.39 -0.52 -2.05
C SER A 69 9.81 -0.93 -1.73
N VAL A 70 9.98 -2.09 -1.09
CA VAL A 70 11.29 -2.65 -0.74
C VAL A 70 11.64 -3.77 -1.73
N PRO A 71 12.71 -3.64 -2.53
CA PRO A 71 13.11 -4.68 -3.46
C PRO A 71 13.47 -5.98 -2.74
N MET A 72 13.06 -7.11 -3.31
CA MET A 72 13.42 -8.44 -2.84
C MET A 72 14.21 -9.17 -3.94
N PRO A 73 15.19 -10.01 -3.61
CA PRO A 73 16.01 -10.70 -4.61
C PRO A 73 15.23 -11.64 -5.54
N SER A 74 14.12 -12.20 -5.04
CA SER A 74 13.33 -13.20 -5.75
C SER A 74 11.85 -13.16 -5.36
N PRO A 75 10.92 -13.65 -6.21
CA PRO A 75 9.53 -13.86 -5.83
C PRO A 75 9.36 -14.69 -4.55
N GLU A 76 10.18 -15.71 -4.38
CA GLU A 76 10.16 -16.65 -3.26
C GLU A 76 10.57 -15.96 -1.96
N SER A 77 11.67 -15.19 -1.97
CA SER A 77 12.11 -14.41 -0.80
C SER A 77 11.07 -13.37 -0.38
N GLY A 78 10.41 -12.71 -1.34
CA GLY A 78 9.35 -11.75 -1.05
C GLY A 78 8.11 -12.40 -0.43
N VAL A 79 7.70 -13.59 -0.90
CA VAL A 79 6.59 -14.35 -0.30
C VAL A 79 6.96 -14.84 1.09
N ARG A 80 8.18 -15.34 1.28
CA ARG A 80 8.68 -15.81 2.57
C ARG A 80 8.71 -14.68 3.60
N ALA A 81 9.24 -13.51 3.23
CA ALA A 81 9.26 -12.34 4.10
C ALA A 81 7.85 -11.92 4.52
N ARG A 82 6.88 -11.92 3.59
CA ARG A 82 5.47 -11.65 3.89
C ARG A 82 4.89 -12.64 4.90
N GLU A 83 5.20 -13.92 4.78
CA GLU A 83 4.72 -14.97 5.69
C GLU A 83 5.30 -14.84 7.09
N LEU A 84 6.62 -14.67 7.19
CA LEU A 84 7.29 -14.45 8.47
C LEU A 84 6.80 -13.17 9.17
N LEU A 85 6.58 -12.09 8.42
CA LEU A 85 6.02 -10.86 8.99
C LEU A 85 4.58 -11.08 9.47
N CYS A 86 3.79 -11.89 8.78
CA CYS A 86 2.45 -12.24 9.22
C CYS A 86 2.46 -13.04 10.53
N GLU A 87 3.45 -13.92 10.73
CA GLU A 87 3.66 -14.67 11.98
C GLU A 87 3.99 -13.71 13.15
N GLU A 88 4.71 -12.62 12.87
CA GLU A 88 4.97 -11.50 13.80
C GLU A 88 3.78 -10.52 13.94
N GLY A 89 2.62 -10.83 13.36
CA GLY A 89 1.43 -9.98 13.42
C GLY A 89 1.48 -8.73 12.53
N ILE A 90 2.43 -8.65 11.60
CA ILE A 90 2.63 -7.53 10.68
C ILE A 90 2.15 -7.91 9.28
N LEU A 91 1.07 -7.27 8.83
CA LEU A 91 0.49 -7.52 7.51
C LEU A 91 1.15 -6.63 6.44
N VAL A 92 1.87 -7.27 5.52
CA VAL A 92 2.43 -6.66 4.31
C VAL A 92 1.98 -7.43 3.08
N ASP A 93 2.25 -6.89 1.89
CA ASP A 93 1.95 -7.53 0.61
C ASP A 93 3.21 -7.66 -0.24
N CYS A 94 3.19 -8.47 -1.29
CA CYS A 94 4.34 -8.72 -2.15
C CYS A 94 3.94 -8.62 -3.63
N PHE A 95 4.53 -7.65 -4.34
CA PHE A 95 4.39 -7.51 -5.78
C PHE A 95 5.40 -8.39 -6.50
N ARG A 96 4.91 -9.23 -7.42
CA ARG A 96 5.67 -10.26 -8.14
C ARG A 96 5.35 -10.22 -9.63
N PRO A 97 6.23 -10.68 -10.53
CA PRO A 97 5.88 -10.83 -11.95
C PRO A 97 4.62 -11.70 -12.13
N PRO A 98 3.72 -11.38 -13.09
CA PRO A 98 3.82 -10.35 -14.12
C PRO A 98 3.34 -8.95 -13.68
N SER A 99 2.93 -8.74 -12.43
CA SER A 99 2.40 -7.46 -11.94
C SER A 99 3.45 -6.36 -11.81
N VAL A 100 4.74 -6.72 -11.82
CA VAL A 100 5.89 -5.81 -11.89
C VAL A 100 6.58 -5.97 -13.25
N PRO A 101 6.36 -5.06 -14.20
CA PRO A 101 6.87 -5.20 -15.57
C PRO A 101 8.40 -5.23 -15.70
N ASP A 102 9.11 -4.68 -14.71
CA ASP A 102 10.59 -4.70 -14.65
C ASP A 102 11.15 -6.01 -14.09
N GLY A 103 10.30 -6.96 -13.69
CA GLY A 103 10.71 -8.25 -13.15
C GLY A 103 11.17 -8.23 -11.69
N ILE A 104 11.25 -7.05 -11.05
CA ILE A 104 11.81 -6.91 -9.70
C ILE A 104 10.70 -7.13 -8.66
N THR A 105 10.81 -8.22 -7.90
CA THR A 105 9.90 -8.49 -6.77
C THR A 105 10.06 -7.43 -5.69
N ARG A 106 8.95 -7.00 -5.08
CA ARG A 106 8.94 -5.97 -4.04
C ARG A 106 8.02 -6.32 -2.90
N LEU A 107 8.49 -6.15 -1.67
CA LEU A 107 7.62 -6.06 -0.51
C LEU A 107 6.95 -4.68 -0.51
N ARG A 108 5.61 -4.69 -0.41
CA ARG A 108 4.76 -3.50 -0.41
C ARG A 108 4.29 -3.24 1.02
N LEU A 109 4.82 -2.18 1.61
CA LEU A 109 4.37 -1.67 2.90
C LEU A 109 3.49 -0.43 2.68
N THR A 110 2.40 -0.32 3.43
CA THR A 110 1.52 0.85 3.36
C THR A 110 1.51 1.56 4.71
N ALA A 111 2.11 2.74 4.76
CA ALA A 111 2.05 3.60 5.94
C ALA A 111 0.60 4.03 6.19
N ARG A 112 0.08 3.69 7.37
CA ARG A 112 -1.31 3.96 7.74
C ARG A 112 -1.36 5.11 8.76
N ALA A 113 -2.37 5.97 8.63
CA ALA A 113 -2.71 6.94 9.67
C ALA A 113 -3.26 6.22 10.92
N GLY A 114 -2.87 6.66 12.12
CA GLY A 114 -3.38 6.11 13.38
C GLY A 114 -2.73 4.79 13.80
N LEU A 115 -1.47 4.55 13.40
CA LEU A 115 -0.58 3.70 14.19
C LEU A 115 -0.08 4.52 15.38
N SER A 116 -0.11 3.94 16.57
CA SER A 116 0.55 4.53 17.72
C SER A 116 2.07 4.54 17.51
N PRO A 117 2.81 5.44 18.18
CA PRO A 117 4.27 5.44 18.12
C PRO A 117 4.89 4.09 18.53
N GLY A 118 4.27 3.39 19.49
CA GLY A 118 4.71 2.07 19.95
C GLY A 118 4.52 0.97 18.91
N GLU A 119 3.34 0.91 18.25
CA GLU A 119 3.09 -0.07 17.18
C GLU A 119 4.04 0.15 16.00
N LEU A 120 4.27 1.41 15.63
CA LEU A 120 5.18 1.74 14.53
C LEU A 120 6.63 1.39 14.88
N ALA A 121 7.07 1.71 16.09
CA ALA A 121 8.41 1.37 16.54
C ALA A 121 8.62 -0.15 16.64
N TYR A 122 7.63 -0.89 17.14
CA TYR A 122 7.64 -2.36 17.17
C TYR A 122 7.78 -2.92 15.76
N ALA A 123 6.95 -2.48 14.80
CA ALA A 123 6.94 -3.04 13.45
C ALA A 123 8.28 -2.83 12.71
N CYS A 124 8.98 -1.74 12.97
CA CYS A 124 10.24 -1.41 12.29
C CYS A 124 11.32 -2.49 12.43
N GLU A 125 11.45 -3.11 13.60
CA GLU A 125 12.53 -4.07 13.87
C GLU A 125 12.34 -5.42 13.16
N PRO A 126 11.19 -6.10 13.28
CA PRO A 126 10.93 -7.34 12.55
C PRO A 126 10.92 -7.13 11.04
N ILE A 127 10.37 -6.03 10.53
CA ILE A 127 10.38 -5.73 9.09
C ILE A 127 11.81 -5.68 8.57
N ARG A 128 12.70 -4.95 9.26
CA ARG A 128 14.09 -4.85 8.84
C ARG A 128 14.79 -6.21 8.91
N ALA A 129 14.70 -6.89 10.04
CA ALA A 129 15.39 -8.16 10.27
C ALA A 129 14.94 -9.25 9.28
N ILE A 130 13.64 -9.43 9.09
CA ILE A 130 13.09 -10.45 8.18
C ILE A 130 13.43 -10.15 6.73
N THR A 131 13.38 -8.87 6.32
CA THR A 131 13.78 -8.49 4.96
C THR A 131 15.25 -8.82 4.70
N GLU A 132 16.15 -8.53 5.65
CA GLU A 132 17.57 -8.86 5.56
C GLU A 132 17.81 -10.38 5.52
N ILE A 133 17.14 -11.15 6.38
CA ILE A 133 17.24 -12.63 6.42
C ILE A 133 16.81 -13.25 5.10
N CYS A 134 15.60 -12.92 4.62
CA CYS A 134 15.07 -13.49 3.39
C CYS A 134 15.88 -13.04 2.15
N ALA A 135 16.49 -11.86 2.19
CA ALA A 135 17.38 -11.43 1.14
C ALA A 135 18.69 -12.23 1.12
N ALA A 136 19.26 -12.54 2.29
CA ALA A 136 20.48 -13.32 2.43
C ALA A 136 20.29 -14.80 2.04
N GLU A 137 19.18 -15.42 2.45
CA GLU A 137 18.86 -16.83 2.14
C GLU A 137 18.69 -17.09 0.64
N SER A 138 18.23 -16.08 -0.12
CA SER A 138 18.04 -16.22 -1.57
C SER A 138 19.32 -16.04 -2.39
N ALA A 139 20.41 -15.60 -1.75
CA ALA A 139 21.73 -15.45 -2.37
C ALA A 139 22.66 -16.65 -2.11
N ALA A 140 22.24 -17.60 -1.26
CA ALA A 140 22.91 -18.85 -0.94
C ALA A 140 22.43 -19.99 -1.85
#